data_AF-A0A258JUJ6-F1
#
_entry.id   AF-A0A258JUJ6-F1
#
_cell.length_a   1.000
_cell.length_b   1.000
_cell.length_c   1.000
_cell.angle_alpha   90.00
_cell.angle_beta   90.00
_cell.angle_gamma   90.00
#
_symmetry.space_group_name_H-M   'P 1'
#
loop_
_entity.id
_entity.type
_entity.pdbx_description
1 polymer ?
#
loop_
_entity_poly.entity_id
_entity_poly.type
_entity_poly.pdbx_seq_one_letter_code
_entity_poly.pdbx_strand_id
1 'polypeptide(L)'
;DGGATVIVQAGKAPIVNGVVEERMRVGCGSATIGMFAKQWKDKTDEVVVVDDHITGVLSEHQAGKLLDVRETGIRMKGRRSTPGRYFQVAEPGTGWGGTNISDPLSIIGPFDPKTAWPGLRLFFISTTGEHSAYFELDAALQPVETPMPDDLRASTERVMENCEPALCTVLFMAGAGGSLRAGVTENPVRLTRSVKDALTYVTAGGAPVYVYPGGGITYMVDVTRLPENAFGYVPTPALVAPIEFTLRLSDYEALGGHMSEVRPVESIRPTDQVRPVAPMSDNPWPLAPHTAKRSHG
;
A
#
# COMPACT_ATOMS: atom_id res chain seq x y z
N ASP A 1 -6.41 11.81 22.12
CA ASP A 1 -7.28 10.62 21.95
C ASP A 1 -6.60 9.28 22.27
N GLY A 2 -5.42 9.23 22.89
CA GLY A 2 -4.79 7.97 23.35
C GLY A 2 -4.30 7.01 22.25
N GLY A 3 -4.57 7.30 20.98
CA GLY A 3 -4.07 6.54 19.83
C GLY A 3 -2.65 6.92 19.40
N ALA A 4 -2.15 6.24 18.37
CA ALA A 4 -0.84 6.50 17.79
C ALA A 4 -0.75 7.90 17.17
N THR A 5 0.42 8.53 17.27
CA THR A 5 0.75 9.73 16.50
C THR A 5 1.31 9.30 15.15
N VAL A 6 0.75 9.79 14.06
CA VAL A 6 1.18 9.45 12.70
C VAL A 6 1.49 10.71 11.91
N ILE A 7 2.70 10.80 11.38
CA ILE A 7 3.09 11.84 10.41
C ILE A 7 3.20 11.17 9.05
N VAL A 8 2.42 11.68 8.09
CA VAL A 8 2.40 11.20 6.71
C VAL A 8 2.83 12.31 5.76
N GLN A 9 3.64 11.96 4.78
CA GLN A 9 4.04 12.85 3.69
C GLN A 9 4.12 12.06 2.40
N ALA A 10 3.54 12.59 1.32
CA ALA A 10 3.55 11.92 0.02
C ALA A 10 4.98 11.57 -0.43
N GLY A 11 5.19 10.31 -0.81
CA GLY A 11 6.49 9.80 -1.26
C GLY A 11 7.55 9.62 -0.17
N LYS A 12 7.16 9.66 1.12
CA LYS A 12 8.05 9.44 2.27
C LYS A 12 7.54 8.30 3.15
N ALA A 13 8.45 7.67 3.88
CA ALA A 13 8.13 6.74 4.95
C ALA A 13 7.22 7.39 6.01
N PRO A 14 6.20 6.68 6.53
CA PRO A 14 5.42 7.17 7.66
C PRO A 14 6.29 7.26 8.92
N ILE A 15 5.96 8.21 9.79
CA ILE A 15 6.53 8.27 11.15
C ILE A 15 5.41 7.93 12.13
N VAL A 16 5.53 6.80 12.82
CA VAL A 16 4.56 6.32 13.81
C VAL A 16 5.18 6.42 15.19
N ASN A 17 4.57 7.19 16.08
CA ASN A 17 5.07 7.44 17.45
C ASN A 17 6.54 7.91 17.48
N GLY A 18 6.98 8.66 16.47
CA GLY A 18 8.35 9.16 16.36
C GLY A 18 9.35 8.20 15.70
N VAL A 19 8.93 6.98 15.35
CA VAL A 19 9.76 5.99 14.65
C VAL A 19 9.45 6.05 13.15
N VAL A 20 10.49 6.10 12.33
CA VAL A 20 10.36 6.02 10.87
C VAL A 20 10.14 4.56 10.51
N GLU A 21 9.01 4.26 9.88
CA GLU A 21 8.72 2.93 9.35
C GLU A 21 9.43 2.78 8.01
N GLU A 22 10.47 1.95 7.92
CA GLU A 22 11.29 1.84 6.71
C GLU A 22 10.77 0.81 5.71
N ARG A 23 10.06 -0.22 6.19
CA ARG A 23 9.76 -1.43 5.42
C ARG A 23 8.28 -1.77 5.42
N MET A 24 7.77 -2.14 4.26
CA MET A 24 6.51 -2.85 4.11
C MET A 24 6.77 -4.34 4.23
N ARG A 25 5.97 -5.03 5.05
CA ARG A 25 6.04 -6.49 5.19
C ARG A 25 5.93 -7.19 3.84
N VAL A 26 6.64 -8.30 3.69
CA VAL A 26 6.63 -9.13 2.45
C VAL A 26 5.26 -9.75 2.16
N GLY A 27 4.42 -9.86 3.19
CA GLY A 27 3.09 -10.45 3.15
C GLY A 27 2.61 -10.74 4.58
N CYS A 28 1.44 -11.34 4.72
CA CYS A 28 1.04 -11.90 6.01
C CYS A 28 1.87 -13.16 6.36
N GLY A 29 1.86 -13.61 7.61
CA GLY A 29 2.70 -14.72 8.05
C GLY A 29 2.51 -16.01 7.23
N SER A 30 1.29 -16.27 6.77
CA SER A 30 1.00 -17.38 5.84
C SER A 30 1.67 -17.23 4.46
N ALA A 31 1.67 -16.02 3.90
CA ALA A 31 2.31 -15.74 2.62
C ALA A 31 3.84 -15.88 2.74
N THR A 32 4.42 -15.37 3.83
CA THR A 32 5.84 -15.54 4.14
C THR A 32 6.21 -17.03 4.21
N ILE A 33 5.41 -17.88 4.86
CA ILE A 33 5.65 -19.33 4.81
C ILE A 33 5.64 -19.85 3.37
N GLY A 34 4.65 -19.47 2.57
CA GLY A 34 4.58 -19.88 1.16
C GLY A 34 5.82 -19.49 0.34
N MET A 35 6.40 -18.33 0.63
CA MET A 35 7.59 -17.81 -0.05
C MET A 35 8.90 -18.46 0.42
N PHE A 36 9.03 -18.73 1.73
CA PHE A 36 10.33 -19.07 2.34
C PHE A 36 10.44 -20.50 2.88
N ALA A 37 9.36 -21.29 2.92
CA ALA A 37 9.36 -22.65 3.49
C ALA A 37 10.48 -23.56 2.96
N LYS A 38 10.79 -23.50 1.65
CA LYS A 38 11.89 -24.27 1.05
C LYS A 38 13.27 -23.90 1.61
N GLN A 39 13.46 -22.64 2.02
CA GLN A 39 14.72 -22.17 2.59
C GLN A 39 14.90 -22.62 4.04
N TRP A 40 13.81 -22.93 4.75
CA TRP A 40 13.82 -23.39 6.14
C TRP A 40 13.83 -24.90 6.28
N LYS A 41 13.41 -25.62 5.23
CA LYS A 41 13.44 -27.08 5.20
C LYS A 41 14.83 -27.59 5.61
N ASP A 42 14.84 -28.58 6.49
CA ASP A 42 16.03 -29.24 7.05
C ASP A 42 16.89 -28.36 7.99
N LYS A 43 16.70 -27.03 8.01
CA LYS A 43 17.41 -26.09 8.92
C LYS A 43 16.74 -25.94 10.28
N THR A 44 15.42 -26.05 10.32
CA THR A 44 14.59 -25.99 11.53
C THR A 44 13.42 -26.95 11.39
N ASP A 45 12.83 -27.34 12.51
CA ASP A 45 11.73 -28.31 12.53
C ASP A 45 10.36 -27.62 12.50
N GLU A 46 10.29 -26.42 13.08
CA GLU A 46 9.12 -25.55 13.01
C GLU A 46 9.50 -24.10 12.70
N VAL A 47 8.59 -23.39 12.01
CA VAL A 47 8.66 -21.95 11.85
C VAL A 47 7.33 -21.32 12.21
N VAL A 48 7.36 -20.32 13.08
CA VAL A 48 6.22 -19.45 13.36
C VAL A 48 6.52 -18.07 12.78
N VAL A 49 5.73 -17.67 11.78
CA VAL A 49 5.82 -16.31 11.24
C VAL A 49 4.79 -15.43 11.93
N VAL A 50 5.27 -14.56 12.82
CA VAL A 50 4.42 -13.67 13.63
C VAL A 50 3.96 -12.49 12.81
N ASP A 51 2.65 -12.26 12.83
CA ASP A 51 1.97 -11.20 12.09
C ASP A 51 0.66 -10.86 12.79
N ASP A 52 0.34 -9.58 12.88
CA ASP A 52 -0.87 -9.05 13.50
C ASP A 52 -2.16 -9.54 12.82
N HIS A 53 -2.13 -9.63 11.49
CA HIS A 53 -3.26 -10.10 10.70
C HIS A 53 -3.36 -11.63 10.71
N ILE A 54 -2.32 -12.33 10.20
CA ILE A 54 -2.33 -13.79 10.10
C ILE A 54 -0.95 -14.34 10.47
N THR A 55 -0.84 -14.90 11.66
CA THR A 55 0.34 -15.68 12.06
C THR A 55 0.34 -17.04 11.36
N GLY A 56 1.49 -17.40 10.80
CA GLY A 56 1.71 -18.64 10.06
C GLY A 56 2.44 -19.69 10.91
N VAL A 57 2.12 -20.97 10.72
CA VAL A 57 2.85 -22.11 11.32
C VAL A 57 3.24 -23.12 10.24
N LEU A 58 4.53 -23.38 10.05
CA LEU A 58 5.07 -24.12 8.90
C LEU A 58 4.56 -25.55 8.84
N SER A 59 4.68 -26.35 9.90
CA SER A 59 4.37 -27.79 9.88
C SER A 59 2.89 -28.10 9.60
N GLU A 60 2.01 -27.14 9.90
CA GLU A 60 0.58 -27.25 9.60
C GLU A 60 0.21 -26.66 8.24
N HIS A 61 0.94 -25.66 7.77
CA HIS A 61 0.64 -24.94 6.54
C HIS A 61 0.79 -25.85 5.32
N GLN A 62 0.01 -25.58 4.26
CA GLN A 62 0.04 -26.38 3.03
C GLN A 62 1.46 -26.49 2.42
N ALA A 63 2.25 -25.43 2.50
CA ALA A 63 3.65 -25.44 2.03
C ALA A 63 4.52 -26.42 2.84
N GLY A 64 4.34 -26.52 4.16
CA GLY A 64 5.04 -27.50 4.98
C GLY A 64 4.60 -28.93 4.65
N LYS A 65 3.30 -29.16 4.45
CA LYS A 65 2.78 -30.47 4.01
C LYS A 65 3.36 -30.91 2.67
N LEU A 66 3.48 -30.01 1.71
CA LEU A 66 4.09 -30.30 0.39
C LEU A 66 5.60 -30.53 0.44
N LEU A 67 6.27 -30.12 1.53
CA LEU A 67 7.70 -30.32 1.76
C LEU A 67 7.98 -31.45 2.75
N ASP A 68 6.95 -32.24 3.09
CA ASP A 68 7.00 -33.32 4.07
C ASP A 68 7.56 -32.86 5.45
N VAL A 69 7.26 -31.61 5.84
CA VAL A 69 7.62 -31.10 7.16
C VAL A 69 6.81 -31.88 8.21
N ARG A 70 7.54 -32.50 9.14
CA ARG A 70 6.97 -33.29 10.23
C ARG A 70 6.12 -32.39 11.14
N GLU A 71 4.98 -32.90 11.60
CA GLU A 71 4.19 -32.22 12.63
C GLU A 71 4.98 -32.12 13.94
N THR A 72 4.91 -30.95 14.57
CA THR A 72 5.72 -30.61 15.74
C THR A 72 4.94 -30.68 17.04
N GLY A 73 3.61 -30.77 16.97
CA GLY A 73 2.74 -30.70 18.15
C GLY A 73 2.61 -29.28 18.73
N ILE A 74 3.07 -28.25 18.02
CA ILE A 74 2.88 -26.85 18.42
C ILE A 74 1.40 -26.49 18.51
N ARG A 75 1.04 -25.62 19.46
CA ARG A 75 -0.33 -25.14 19.65
C ARG A 75 -0.32 -23.61 19.73
N MET A 76 -1.05 -22.95 18.84
CA MET A 76 -1.18 -21.49 18.86
C MET A 76 -2.32 -21.04 19.77
N LYS A 77 -2.13 -19.93 20.49
CA LYS A 77 -3.16 -19.24 21.29
C LYS A 77 -3.94 -18.24 20.44
N GLY A 78 -4.50 -18.69 19.32
CA GLY A 78 -5.28 -17.83 18.41
C GLY A 78 -6.39 -18.59 17.69
N ARG A 79 -7.20 -17.86 16.92
CA ARG A 79 -8.30 -18.45 16.15
C ARG A 79 -7.75 -19.08 14.86
N ARG A 80 -7.72 -20.41 14.82
CA ARG A 80 -7.39 -21.16 13.60
C ARG A 80 -8.43 -20.90 12.51
N SER A 81 -7.98 -20.46 11.34
CA SER A 81 -8.84 -20.30 10.15
C SER A 81 -8.74 -21.50 9.22
N THR A 82 -7.51 -21.82 8.81
CA THR A 82 -7.15 -23.02 8.05
C THR A 82 -5.85 -23.59 8.63
N PRO A 83 -5.44 -24.82 8.30
CA PRO A 83 -4.18 -25.38 8.80
C PRO A 83 -3.00 -24.41 8.61
N GLY A 84 -2.27 -24.13 9.70
CA GLY A 84 -1.13 -23.22 9.71
C GLY A 84 -1.47 -21.73 9.57
N ARG A 85 -2.74 -21.31 9.68
CA ARG A 85 -3.17 -19.90 9.59
C ARG A 85 -4.01 -19.50 10.81
N TYR A 86 -3.52 -18.54 11.58
CA TYR A 86 -4.13 -18.11 12.84
C TYR A 86 -4.36 -16.61 12.86
N PHE A 87 -5.60 -16.22 13.17
CA PHE A 87 -5.98 -14.83 13.45
C PHE A 87 -5.94 -14.57 14.94
N GLN A 88 -5.77 -13.30 15.33
CA GLN A 88 -5.94 -12.83 16.71
C GLN A 88 -5.09 -13.65 17.69
N VAL A 89 -3.82 -13.90 17.35
CA VAL A 89 -2.86 -14.50 18.29
C VAL A 89 -2.42 -13.48 19.36
N ALA A 90 -2.47 -12.20 19.01
CA ALA A 90 -2.19 -11.05 19.85
C ALA A 90 -2.95 -9.82 19.30
N GLU A 91 -3.03 -8.74 20.08
CA GLU A 91 -3.61 -7.48 19.65
C GLU A 91 -2.60 -6.68 18.80
N PRO A 92 -3.05 -5.77 17.91
CA PRO A 92 -2.15 -4.88 17.15
C PRO A 92 -1.29 -3.99 18.07
N GLY A 93 -0.07 -3.69 17.64
CA GLY A 93 0.88 -2.88 18.41
C GLY A 93 2.21 -2.64 17.68
N THR A 94 3.21 -2.17 18.41
CA THR A 94 4.54 -1.81 17.89
C THR A 94 5.63 -2.85 18.17
N GLY A 95 5.23 -4.06 18.57
CA GLY A 95 6.12 -5.18 18.86
C GLY A 95 6.22 -6.15 17.69
N TRP A 96 6.36 -7.44 17.99
CA TRP A 96 6.59 -8.48 17.00
C TRP A 96 5.52 -8.50 15.90
N GLY A 97 5.94 -8.35 14.64
CA GLY A 97 5.07 -8.48 13.48
C GLY A 97 3.85 -7.56 13.49
N GLY A 98 3.97 -6.37 14.11
CA GLY A 98 2.86 -5.42 14.24
C GLY A 98 1.88 -5.74 15.38
N THR A 99 2.25 -6.62 16.31
CA THR A 99 1.43 -6.95 17.49
C THR A 99 1.91 -6.19 18.73
N ASN A 100 1.19 -6.32 19.85
CA ASN A 100 1.57 -5.73 21.12
C ASN A 100 2.53 -6.58 21.98
N ILE A 101 3.06 -7.69 21.45
CA ILE A 101 3.93 -8.60 22.21
C ILE A 101 5.42 -8.28 21.99
N SER A 102 6.21 -8.46 23.04
CA SER A 102 7.68 -8.44 22.99
C SER A 102 8.29 -9.84 23.00
N ASP A 103 7.60 -10.81 23.60
CA ASP A 103 8.01 -12.22 23.68
C ASP A 103 7.18 -13.07 22.69
N PRO A 104 7.81 -13.68 21.66
CA PRO A 104 7.10 -14.51 20.69
C PRO A 104 6.59 -15.83 21.30
N LEU A 105 7.09 -16.29 22.45
CA LEU A 105 6.56 -17.50 23.10
C LEU A 105 5.19 -17.27 23.75
N SER A 106 4.82 -16.00 24.00
CA SER A 106 3.54 -15.65 24.61
C SER A 106 2.32 -16.13 23.80
N ILE A 107 2.48 -16.26 22.47
CA ILE A 107 1.41 -16.66 21.52
C ILE A 107 1.32 -18.18 21.29
N ILE A 108 2.16 -18.99 21.93
CA ILE A 108 2.08 -20.45 21.88
C ILE A 108 1.66 -21.04 23.22
N GLY A 109 0.92 -22.15 23.17
CA GLY A 109 0.62 -23.01 24.32
C GLY A 109 1.64 -24.14 24.46
N PRO A 110 1.48 -25.01 25.46
CA PRO A 110 2.32 -26.18 25.63
C PRO A 110 2.30 -27.09 24.40
N PHE A 111 3.47 -27.59 24.01
CA PHE A 111 3.61 -28.58 22.94
C PHE A 111 2.92 -29.90 23.30
N ASP A 112 2.38 -30.60 22.30
CA ASP A 112 1.80 -31.93 22.48
C ASP A 112 2.91 -32.98 22.69
N PRO A 113 3.00 -33.60 23.89
CA PRO A 113 4.07 -34.55 24.20
C PRO A 113 4.00 -35.86 23.41
N LYS A 114 2.90 -36.13 22.70
CA LYS A 114 2.79 -37.29 21.81
C LYS A 114 3.47 -37.07 20.47
N THR A 115 3.67 -35.80 20.08
CA THR A 115 4.15 -35.41 18.76
C THR A 115 5.52 -34.72 18.85
N ALA A 116 5.69 -33.82 19.81
CA ALA A 116 6.92 -33.08 20.06
C ALA A 116 8.03 -33.97 20.65
N TRP A 117 9.28 -33.52 20.53
CA TRP A 117 10.46 -34.22 21.05
C TRP A 117 11.48 -33.23 21.64
N PRO A 118 12.30 -33.65 22.63
CA PRO A 118 13.44 -32.87 23.09
C PRO A 118 14.43 -32.61 21.95
N GLY A 119 14.93 -31.38 21.84
CA GLY A 119 15.81 -30.92 20.77
C GLY A 119 15.08 -30.45 19.50
N LEU A 120 13.74 -30.39 19.50
CA LEU A 120 12.99 -29.79 18.40
C LEU A 120 13.40 -28.33 18.22
N ARG A 121 13.80 -27.99 17.00
CA ARG A 121 14.30 -26.67 16.59
C ARG A 121 13.16 -25.78 16.13
N LEU A 122 13.01 -24.62 16.78
CA LEU A 122 11.88 -23.72 16.61
C LEU A 122 12.38 -22.33 16.24
N PHE A 123 11.95 -21.85 15.07
CA PHE A 123 12.32 -20.54 14.56
C PHE A 123 11.12 -19.59 14.54
N PHE A 124 11.23 -18.45 15.22
CA PHE A 124 10.26 -17.37 15.13
C PHE A 124 10.83 -16.25 14.26
N ILE A 125 9.99 -15.69 13.39
CA ILE A 125 10.33 -14.56 12.55
C ILE A 125 9.11 -13.68 12.31
N SER A 126 9.30 -12.36 12.25
CA SER A 126 8.26 -11.42 11.82
C SER A 126 8.18 -11.31 10.28
N THR A 127 7.09 -10.79 9.76
CA THR A 127 6.91 -10.63 8.31
C THR A 127 7.82 -9.58 7.66
N THR A 128 8.53 -8.77 8.45
CA THR A 128 9.59 -7.86 7.99
C THR A 128 11.00 -8.44 8.21
N GLY A 129 11.15 -9.50 9.00
CA GLY A 129 12.44 -10.03 9.44
C GLY A 129 13.13 -9.23 10.55
N GLU A 130 12.59 -8.07 10.96
CA GLU A 130 13.17 -7.20 11.99
C GLU A 130 13.20 -7.85 13.36
N HIS A 131 12.20 -8.70 13.63
CA HIS A 131 12.18 -9.59 14.78
C HIS A 131 12.43 -11.02 14.33
N SER A 132 13.40 -11.69 14.96
CA SER A 132 13.64 -13.12 14.79
C SER A 132 14.29 -13.72 16.05
N ALA A 133 13.96 -14.96 16.36
CA ALA A 133 14.45 -15.68 17.55
C ALA A 133 14.47 -17.18 17.29
N TYR A 134 15.37 -17.89 17.96
CA TYR A 134 15.56 -19.33 17.78
C TYR A 134 15.57 -20.04 19.13
N PHE A 135 14.87 -21.16 19.20
CA PHE A 135 14.66 -21.93 20.41
C PHE A 135 14.84 -23.42 20.13
N GLU A 136 15.23 -24.16 21.15
CA GLU A 136 15.19 -25.62 21.15
C GLU A 136 14.37 -26.13 22.32
N LEU A 137 13.58 -27.18 22.11
CA LEU A 137 12.81 -27.77 23.20
C LEU A 137 13.73 -28.54 24.15
N ASP A 138 13.63 -28.27 25.45
CA ASP A 138 14.34 -29.04 26.47
C ASP A 138 13.70 -30.43 26.71
N ALA A 139 14.22 -31.17 27.69
CA ALA A 139 13.69 -32.48 28.08
C ALA A 139 12.23 -32.43 28.60
N ALA A 140 11.76 -31.28 29.06
CA ALA A 140 10.39 -31.01 29.49
C ALA A 140 9.53 -30.38 28.38
N LEU A 141 10.03 -30.38 27.13
CA LEU A 141 9.38 -29.81 25.96
C LEU A 141 9.08 -28.30 26.08
N GLN A 142 9.90 -27.59 26.86
CA GLN A 142 9.84 -26.13 26.97
C GLN A 142 10.83 -25.49 26.00
N PRO A 143 10.43 -24.45 25.25
CA PRO A 143 11.37 -23.71 24.40
C PRO A 143 12.42 -23.00 25.24
N VAL A 144 13.70 -23.28 24.96
CA VAL A 144 14.85 -22.57 25.54
C VAL A 144 15.53 -21.80 24.42
N GLU A 145 15.70 -20.50 24.61
CA GLU A 145 16.35 -19.65 23.61
C GLU A 145 17.82 -20.07 23.45
N THR A 146 18.26 -20.20 22.20
CA THR A 146 19.64 -20.55 21.87
C THR A 146 20.15 -19.65 20.76
N PRO A 147 21.49 -19.54 20.57
CA PRO A 147 22.03 -18.74 19.49
C PRO A 147 21.51 -19.20 18.12
N MET A 148 20.93 -18.28 17.36
CA MET A 148 20.41 -18.57 16.02
C MET A 148 21.54 -19.05 15.08
N PRO A 149 21.36 -20.20 14.40
CA PRO A 149 22.26 -20.68 13.35
C PRO A 149 22.45 -19.70 12.19
N ASP A 150 23.65 -19.68 11.59
CA ASP A 150 24.01 -18.72 10.53
C ASP A 150 23.14 -18.85 9.27
N ASP A 151 22.69 -20.06 8.95
CA ASP A 151 21.84 -20.33 7.78
C ASP A 151 20.38 -19.85 7.95
N LEU A 152 19.93 -19.70 9.20
CA LEU A 152 18.66 -19.04 9.55
C LEU A 152 18.83 -17.52 9.61
N ARG A 153 19.98 -17.00 10.10
CA ARG A 153 20.29 -15.56 10.00
C ARG A 153 20.28 -15.07 8.56
N ALA A 154 20.96 -15.79 7.67
CA ALA A 154 20.94 -15.50 6.23
C ALA A 154 19.51 -15.59 5.64
N SER A 155 18.66 -16.45 6.18
CA SER A 155 17.25 -16.50 5.77
C SER A 155 16.46 -15.28 6.28
N THR A 156 16.72 -14.79 7.50
CA THR A 156 16.12 -13.56 8.03
C THR A 156 16.51 -12.36 7.18
N GLU A 157 17.78 -12.26 6.83
CA GLU A 157 18.30 -11.23 5.90
C GLU A 157 17.57 -11.28 4.57
N ARG A 158 17.35 -12.47 4.02
CA ARG A 158 16.59 -12.60 2.79
C ARG A 158 15.12 -12.18 2.90
N VAL A 159 14.48 -12.39 4.06
CA VAL A 159 13.13 -11.85 4.30
C VAL A 159 13.17 -10.32 4.29
N MET A 160 14.15 -9.71 4.96
CA MET A 160 14.35 -8.26 4.96
C MET A 160 14.61 -7.71 3.54
N GLU A 161 15.41 -8.41 2.73
CA GLU A 161 15.70 -8.04 1.32
C GLU A 161 14.46 -8.06 0.42
N ASN A 162 13.44 -8.86 0.76
CA ASN A 162 12.20 -8.95 0.00
C ASN A 162 11.12 -7.97 0.51
N CYS A 163 11.44 -7.16 1.53
CA CYS A 163 10.58 -6.06 1.95
C CYS A 163 10.76 -4.87 1.02
N GLU A 164 9.66 -4.23 0.65
CA GLU A 164 9.69 -2.97 -0.10
C GLU A 164 9.81 -1.78 0.87
N PRO A 165 10.33 -0.62 0.42
CA PRO A 165 10.29 0.59 1.22
C PRO A 165 8.86 0.97 1.61
N ALA A 166 8.65 1.30 2.89
CA ALA A 166 7.38 1.88 3.31
C ALA A 166 7.25 3.31 2.77
N LEU A 167 6.15 3.57 2.07
CA LEU A 167 5.87 4.86 1.44
C LEU A 167 4.43 5.27 1.70
N CYS A 168 4.25 6.51 2.15
CA CYS A 168 2.95 7.16 2.21
C CYS A 168 2.55 7.63 0.82
N THR A 169 1.39 7.17 0.34
CA THR A 169 0.74 7.70 -0.85
C THR A 169 -0.37 8.66 -0.43
N VAL A 170 -0.39 9.87 -0.99
CA VAL A 170 -1.46 10.86 -0.75
C VAL A 170 -2.21 11.07 -2.05
N LEU A 171 -3.48 10.69 -2.05
CA LEU A 171 -4.37 10.84 -3.20
C LEU A 171 -5.34 11.99 -2.92
N PHE A 172 -5.40 12.98 -3.81
CA PHE A 172 -6.43 14.00 -3.77
C PHE A 172 -7.65 13.53 -4.55
N MET A 173 -8.83 13.59 -3.92
CA MET A 173 -10.10 13.24 -4.56
C MET A 173 -11.05 14.43 -4.49
N ALA A 174 -11.64 14.81 -5.63
CA ALA A 174 -12.60 15.91 -5.69
C ALA A 174 -13.69 15.69 -6.73
N GLY A 175 -14.84 16.33 -6.49
CA GLY A 175 -15.94 16.43 -7.44
C GLY A 175 -15.97 17.79 -8.13
N ALA A 176 -15.99 17.79 -9.45
CA ALA A 176 -16.24 18.96 -10.28
C ALA A 176 -17.72 19.39 -10.18
N GLY A 177 -17.98 20.31 -9.26
CA GLY A 177 -19.31 20.85 -8.97
C GLY A 177 -19.99 21.56 -10.15
N GLY A 178 -21.24 21.98 -9.95
CA GLY A 178 -22.03 22.65 -10.99
C GLY A 178 -21.43 23.97 -11.49
N SER A 179 -20.87 24.78 -10.58
CA SER A 179 -20.24 26.06 -10.90
C SER A 179 -19.05 25.92 -11.84
N LEU A 180 -18.16 24.95 -11.56
CA LEU A 180 -17.02 24.66 -12.42
C LEU A 180 -17.48 24.27 -13.83
N ARG A 181 -18.45 23.36 -13.94
CA ARG A 181 -18.94 22.89 -15.25
C ARG A 181 -19.68 23.98 -16.02
N ALA A 182 -20.43 24.84 -15.33
CA ALA A 182 -21.07 26.01 -15.93
C ALA A 182 -20.03 27.03 -16.43
N GLY A 183 -18.87 27.12 -15.76
CA GLY A 183 -17.74 27.91 -16.23
C GLY A 183 -17.08 27.38 -17.51
N VAL A 184 -17.28 26.10 -17.85
CA VAL A 184 -16.74 25.49 -19.08
C VAL A 184 -17.75 25.51 -20.22
N THR A 185 -19.04 25.31 -19.94
CA THR A 185 -20.08 25.10 -20.97
C THR A 185 -21.42 25.66 -20.53
N GLU A 186 -22.24 26.13 -21.47
CA GLU A 186 -23.61 26.59 -21.18
C GLU A 186 -24.53 25.48 -20.65
N ASN A 187 -24.30 24.22 -21.06
CA ASN A 187 -25.02 23.05 -20.56
C ASN A 187 -24.08 22.05 -19.85
N PRO A 188 -23.93 22.18 -18.51
CA PRO A 188 -22.98 21.38 -17.71
C PRO A 188 -23.06 19.85 -17.84
N VAL A 189 -24.17 19.30 -18.32
CA VAL A 189 -24.32 17.86 -18.53
C VAL A 189 -23.66 17.39 -19.83
N ARG A 190 -23.40 18.28 -20.78
CA ARG A 190 -22.72 17.94 -22.04
C ARG A 190 -21.24 17.69 -21.82
N LEU A 191 -20.60 18.46 -20.95
CA LEU A 191 -19.21 18.21 -20.54
C LEU A 191 -19.06 16.82 -19.92
N THR A 192 -19.96 16.44 -19.02
CA THR A 192 -19.88 15.13 -18.36
C THR A 192 -20.13 13.97 -19.30
N ARG A 193 -21.02 14.13 -20.29
CA ARG A 193 -21.19 13.16 -21.38
C ARG A 193 -19.94 13.08 -22.25
N SER A 194 -19.34 14.21 -22.60
CA SER A 194 -18.09 14.28 -23.38
C SER A 194 -16.91 13.57 -22.70
N VAL A 195 -16.79 13.67 -21.38
CA VAL A 195 -15.81 12.91 -20.59
C VAL A 195 -16.08 11.40 -20.68
N LYS A 196 -17.34 10.96 -20.55
CA LYS A 196 -17.72 9.54 -20.66
C LYS A 196 -17.50 8.97 -22.07
N ASP A 197 -17.80 9.76 -23.08
CA ASP A 197 -17.65 9.38 -24.48
C ASP A 197 -16.18 9.44 -24.94
N ALA A 198 -15.24 9.70 -24.01
CA ALA A 198 -13.80 9.84 -24.24
C ALA A 198 -13.43 10.90 -25.29
N LEU A 199 -14.29 11.91 -25.45
CA LEU A 199 -14.03 13.10 -26.26
C LEU A 199 -13.24 14.15 -25.46
N THR A 200 -13.42 14.17 -24.14
CA THR A 200 -12.70 15.05 -23.22
C THR A 200 -11.77 14.26 -22.33
N TYR A 201 -10.48 14.60 -22.39
CA TYR A 201 -9.47 14.10 -21.48
C TYR A 201 -9.38 14.99 -20.24
N VAL A 202 -9.50 14.40 -19.06
CA VAL A 202 -9.40 15.11 -17.78
C VAL A 202 -8.00 14.91 -17.20
N THR A 203 -7.36 16.00 -16.83
CA THR A 203 -6.08 16.03 -16.08
C THR A 203 -6.20 16.93 -14.87
N ALA A 204 -5.22 16.85 -13.97
CA ALA A 204 -5.06 17.83 -12.89
C ALA A 204 -3.62 18.33 -12.88
N GLY A 205 -3.38 19.62 -13.12
CA GLY A 205 -2.04 20.20 -13.22
C GLY A 205 -1.10 19.44 -14.17
N GLY A 206 -1.64 18.94 -15.30
CA GLY A 206 -0.94 18.07 -16.25
C GLY A 206 -0.76 16.60 -15.82
N ALA A 207 -1.16 16.21 -14.61
CA ALA A 207 -1.14 14.82 -14.16
C ALA A 207 -2.36 14.04 -14.68
N PRO A 208 -2.18 12.76 -15.05
CA PRO A 208 -3.31 11.90 -15.37
C PRO A 208 -4.11 11.61 -14.10
N VAL A 209 -5.42 11.53 -14.26
CA VAL A 209 -6.34 11.28 -13.16
C VAL A 209 -7.11 9.99 -13.39
N TYR A 210 -7.57 9.39 -12.29
CA TYR A 210 -8.62 8.39 -12.32
C TYR A 210 -9.97 9.09 -12.25
N VAL A 211 -10.84 8.93 -13.25
CA VAL A 211 -12.20 9.48 -13.23
C VAL A 211 -13.15 8.40 -12.73
N TYR A 212 -13.86 8.68 -11.64
CA TYR A 212 -14.81 7.74 -11.07
C TYR A 212 -16.02 7.52 -12.00
N PRO A 213 -16.60 6.30 -12.00
CA PRO A 213 -17.83 6.02 -12.71
C PRO A 213 -18.97 6.91 -12.21
N GLY A 214 -20.04 7.00 -12.99
CA GLY A 214 -21.20 7.82 -12.65
C GLY A 214 -21.18 9.15 -13.38
N GLY A 215 -20.90 10.27 -12.71
CA GLY A 215 -21.06 11.60 -13.31
C GLY A 215 -19.92 12.06 -14.23
N GLY A 216 -18.76 11.39 -14.27
CA GLY A 216 -17.57 11.92 -14.95
C GLY A 216 -17.04 13.22 -14.33
N ILE A 217 -17.40 13.48 -13.08
CA ILE A 217 -17.06 14.72 -12.34
C ILE A 217 -16.18 14.45 -11.14
N THR A 218 -16.16 13.23 -10.62
CA THR A 218 -15.31 12.88 -9.49
C THR A 218 -14.02 12.31 -10.05
N TYR A 219 -12.89 12.87 -9.62
CA TYR A 219 -11.58 12.40 -10.04
C TYR A 219 -10.66 12.23 -8.83
N MET A 220 -9.64 11.41 -9.02
CA MET A 220 -8.59 11.17 -8.05
C MET A 220 -7.23 11.28 -8.73
N VAL A 221 -6.29 11.94 -8.05
CA VAL A 221 -4.94 12.17 -8.57
C VAL A 221 -3.90 11.96 -7.47
N ASP A 222 -2.76 11.38 -7.83
CA ASP A 222 -1.59 11.32 -6.98
C ASP A 222 -0.93 12.70 -6.91
N VAL A 223 -0.87 13.28 -5.70
CA VAL A 223 -0.36 14.64 -5.51
C VAL A 223 1.14 14.77 -5.80
N THR A 224 1.90 13.66 -5.78
CA THR A 224 3.33 13.66 -6.14
C THR A 224 3.56 13.92 -7.63
N ARG A 225 2.51 13.79 -8.43
CA ARG A 225 2.52 14.02 -9.88
C ARG A 225 2.05 15.42 -10.26
N LEU A 226 1.74 16.26 -9.28
CA LEU A 226 1.30 17.64 -9.49
C LEU A 226 2.48 18.61 -9.31
N PRO A 227 2.50 19.75 -10.02
CA PRO A 227 3.42 20.82 -9.70
C PRO A 227 3.32 21.25 -8.23
N GLU A 228 4.44 21.68 -7.65
CA GLU A 228 4.40 22.34 -6.34
C GLU A 228 3.44 23.54 -6.39
N ASN A 229 2.66 23.74 -5.32
CA ASN A 229 1.66 24.81 -5.23
C ASN A 229 0.60 24.78 -6.36
N ALA A 230 0.20 23.59 -6.83
CA ALA A 230 -0.83 23.46 -7.87
C ALA A 230 -2.26 23.78 -7.39
N PHE A 231 -2.52 23.81 -6.07
CA PHE A 231 -3.84 24.11 -5.52
C PHE A 231 -3.95 25.58 -5.14
N GLY A 232 -5.11 26.18 -5.41
CA GLY A 232 -5.49 27.50 -4.93
C GLY A 232 -6.49 27.43 -3.78
N TYR A 233 -6.75 28.58 -3.15
CA TYR A 233 -7.82 28.75 -2.17
C TYR A 233 -8.61 30.01 -2.48
N VAL A 234 -9.88 30.02 -2.10
CA VAL A 234 -10.71 31.23 -2.08
C VAL A 234 -11.07 31.60 -0.64
N PRO A 235 -11.59 32.82 -0.36
CA PRO A 235 -11.95 33.21 1.01
C PRO A 235 -13.05 32.34 1.65
N THR A 236 -13.92 31.75 0.84
CA THR A 236 -14.83 30.68 1.27
C THR A 236 -14.00 29.40 1.49
N PRO A 237 -14.28 28.54 2.49
CA PRO A 237 -13.52 27.31 2.74
C PRO A 237 -13.68 26.28 1.61
N ALA A 238 -13.07 26.56 0.46
CA ALA A 238 -13.11 25.79 -0.76
C ALA A 238 -11.72 25.82 -1.41
N LEU A 239 -11.22 24.63 -1.72
CA LEU A 239 -10.00 24.45 -2.52
C LEU A 239 -10.32 24.64 -4.00
N VAL A 240 -9.44 25.32 -4.71
CA VAL A 240 -9.44 25.38 -6.18
C VAL A 240 -8.45 24.34 -6.66
N ALA A 241 -8.97 23.21 -7.11
CA ALA A 241 -8.14 22.14 -7.65
C ALA A 241 -7.77 22.42 -9.12
N PRO A 242 -6.56 22.05 -9.57
CA PRO A 242 -6.04 22.39 -10.90
C PRO A 242 -6.60 21.47 -11.99
N ILE A 243 -7.91 21.22 -12.01
CA ILE A 243 -8.55 20.34 -12.99
C ILE A 243 -8.59 20.99 -14.38
N GLU A 244 -8.30 20.20 -15.41
CA GLU A 244 -8.19 20.62 -16.80
C GLU A 244 -9.03 19.69 -17.69
N PHE A 245 -9.62 20.27 -18.76
CA PHE A 245 -10.37 19.53 -19.78
C PHE A 245 -9.71 19.75 -21.14
N THR A 246 -9.17 18.68 -21.72
CA THR A 246 -8.51 18.72 -23.02
C THR A 246 -9.36 18.01 -24.05
N LEU A 247 -9.70 18.69 -25.14
CA LEU A 247 -10.56 18.19 -26.23
C LEU A 247 -10.29 18.97 -27.52
N ARG A 248 -10.83 18.50 -28.66
CA ARG A 248 -10.74 19.26 -29.92
C ARG A 248 -11.62 20.51 -29.82
N LEU A 249 -11.20 21.60 -30.46
CA LEU A 249 -11.97 22.84 -30.50
C LEU A 249 -13.39 22.64 -31.06
N SER A 250 -13.52 21.80 -32.10
CA SER A 250 -14.83 21.46 -32.68
C SER A 250 -15.73 20.70 -31.70
N ASP A 251 -15.16 19.84 -30.85
CA ASP A 251 -15.93 19.11 -29.84
C ASP A 251 -16.36 20.07 -28.72
N TYR A 252 -15.50 21.03 -28.33
CA TYR A 252 -15.81 22.09 -27.37
C TYR A 252 -16.95 23.00 -27.86
N GLU A 253 -16.93 23.40 -29.12
CA GLU A 253 -18.03 24.15 -29.74
C GLU A 253 -19.33 23.34 -29.74
N ALA A 254 -19.29 22.08 -30.19
CA ALA A 254 -20.47 21.21 -30.28
C ALA A 254 -21.14 20.95 -28.93
N LEU A 255 -20.37 20.89 -27.84
CA LEU A 255 -20.91 20.72 -26.50
C LEU A 255 -21.45 22.00 -25.86
N GLY A 256 -21.37 23.15 -26.54
CA GLY A 256 -21.83 24.46 -26.06
C GLY A 256 -20.81 25.15 -25.15
N GLY A 257 -19.53 25.08 -25.52
CA GLY A 257 -18.45 25.78 -24.84
C GLY A 257 -18.55 27.30 -25.02
N HIS A 258 -17.98 28.06 -24.09
CA HIS A 258 -17.96 29.52 -24.14
C HIS A 258 -16.95 30.01 -25.20
N MET A 259 -17.39 30.06 -26.47
CA MET A 259 -16.50 30.34 -27.61
C MET A 259 -15.91 31.75 -27.61
N SER A 260 -16.57 32.72 -26.95
CA SER A 260 -16.04 34.08 -26.77
C SER A 260 -14.76 34.13 -25.94
N GLU A 261 -14.57 33.12 -25.07
CA GLU A 261 -13.42 33.04 -24.16
C GLU A 261 -12.23 32.26 -24.77
N VAL A 262 -12.42 31.65 -25.96
CA VAL A 262 -11.36 30.86 -26.61
C VAL A 262 -10.28 31.77 -27.16
N ARG A 263 -9.03 31.44 -26.82
CA ARG A 263 -7.85 32.18 -27.27
C ARG A 263 -6.70 31.24 -27.63
N PRO A 264 -5.86 31.58 -28.62
CA PRO A 264 -4.63 30.86 -28.90
C PRO A 264 -3.67 30.89 -27.70
N VAL A 265 -2.98 29.78 -27.45
CA VAL A 265 -2.07 29.65 -26.30
C VAL A 265 -0.91 30.63 -26.39
N GLU A 266 -0.45 30.95 -27.60
CA GLU A 266 0.62 31.92 -27.87
C GLU A 266 0.22 33.35 -27.49
N SER A 267 -1.08 33.62 -27.32
CA SER A 267 -1.59 34.92 -26.86
C SER A 267 -1.52 35.09 -25.33
N ILE A 268 -1.24 34.01 -24.59
CA ILE A 268 -1.10 34.01 -23.14
C ILE A 268 0.33 34.46 -22.80
N ARG A 269 0.47 35.68 -22.27
CA ARG A 269 1.77 36.23 -21.90
C ARG A 269 2.14 35.80 -20.48
N PRO A 270 3.42 35.51 -20.20
CA PRO A 270 3.91 35.44 -18.84
C PRO A 270 3.63 36.78 -18.14
N THR A 271 2.85 36.74 -17.07
CA THR A 271 2.61 37.86 -16.18
C THR A 271 2.90 37.39 -14.76
N ASP A 272 2.89 38.28 -13.77
CA ASP A 272 3.03 37.90 -12.36
C ASP A 272 1.95 36.92 -11.88
N GLN A 273 0.88 36.72 -12.67
CA GLN A 273 -0.21 35.77 -12.40
C GLN A 273 -0.05 34.42 -13.13
N VAL A 274 0.91 34.30 -14.06
CA VAL A 274 1.15 33.09 -14.85
C VAL A 274 2.55 32.58 -14.53
N ARG A 275 2.63 31.55 -13.69
CA ARG A 275 3.88 30.86 -13.38
C ARG A 275 4.11 29.73 -14.41
N PRO A 276 5.09 29.85 -15.32
CA PRO A 276 5.45 28.74 -16.19
C PRO A 276 6.08 27.61 -15.35
N VAL A 277 5.62 26.39 -15.55
CA VAL A 277 6.17 25.19 -14.91
C VAL A 277 6.58 24.22 -16.02
N ALA A 278 7.76 23.65 -15.91
CA ALA A 278 8.20 22.61 -16.83
C ALA A 278 7.28 21.38 -16.71
N PRO A 279 6.95 20.69 -17.81
CA PRO A 279 6.21 19.44 -17.73
C PRO A 279 7.02 18.40 -16.95
N MET A 280 6.34 17.62 -16.12
CA MET A 280 6.94 16.42 -15.53
C MET A 280 7.08 15.34 -16.59
N SER A 281 8.31 14.87 -16.82
CA SER A 281 8.65 13.89 -17.87
C SER A 281 7.82 12.62 -17.80
N ASP A 282 7.45 12.21 -16.59
CA ASP A 282 6.77 10.95 -16.31
C ASP A 282 5.24 11.09 -16.43
N ASN A 283 4.74 12.31 -16.61
CA ASN A 283 3.34 12.54 -16.94
C ASN A 283 3.15 12.47 -18.47
N PRO A 284 2.16 11.71 -18.97
CA PRO A 284 1.84 11.71 -20.38
C PRO A 284 1.39 13.12 -20.80
N TRP A 285 1.96 13.62 -21.90
CA TRP A 285 1.55 14.94 -22.41
C TRP A 285 0.09 14.89 -22.89
N PRO A 286 -0.80 15.79 -22.41
CA PRO A 286 -2.23 15.73 -22.75
C PRO A 286 -2.55 15.82 -24.25
N LEU A 287 -1.65 16.42 -25.04
CA LEU A 287 -1.78 16.57 -26.49
C LEU A 287 -0.97 15.54 -27.30
N ALA A 288 -0.34 14.55 -26.64
CA ALA A 288 0.44 13.54 -27.35
C ALA A 288 -0.44 12.72 -28.32
N PRO A 289 -0.05 12.56 -29.60
CA PRO A 289 -0.89 11.93 -30.62
C PRO A 289 -0.97 10.40 -30.55
N HIS A 290 -0.10 9.73 -29.78
CA HIS A 290 0.11 8.26 -29.88
C HIS A 290 -0.14 7.46 -28.60
N THR A 291 -0.61 8.07 -27.52
CA THR A 291 -0.96 7.38 -26.27
C THR A 291 -2.47 7.33 -26.08
N ALA A 292 -2.99 6.24 -25.50
CA ALA A 292 -4.41 6.09 -25.25
C ALA A 292 -4.91 7.26 -24.38
N LYS A 293 -5.80 8.09 -24.95
CA LYS A 293 -6.37 9.30 -24.33
C LYS A 293 -7.50 8.95 -23.36
N ARG A 294 -7.25 8.05 -22.42
CA ARG A 294 -8.24 7.68 -21.41
C ARG A 294 -7.72 8.10 -20.05
N SER A 295 -8.46 8.99 -19.39
CA SER A 295 -8.44 9.00 -17.94
C SER A 295 -8.77 7.58 -17.48
N HIS A 296 -8.04 7.06 -16.50
CA HIS A 296 -8.28 5.69 -16.06
C HIS A 296 -9.65 5.65 -15.36
N GLY A 297 -10.53 4.73 -15.75
CA GLY A 297 -11.90 4.63 -15.20
C GLY A 297 -12.95 4.27 -16.22
#